data_AF-J9Z8R0-F1
#
_entry.id   AF-J9Z8R0-F1
#
_cell.length_a   1.000
_cell.length_b   1.000
_cell.length_c   1.000
_cell.angle_alpha   90.00
_cell.angle_beta   90.00
_cell.angle_gamma   90.00
#
_symmetry.space_group_name_H-M   'P 1'
#
loop_
_entity.id
_entity.type
_entity.pdbx_description
1 polymer ?
#
loop_
_entity_poly.entity_id
_entity_poly.type
_entity_poly.pdbx_seq_one_letter_code
_entity_poly.pdbx_strand_id
1 'polypeptide(L)' 'MAESLPPIPVESIASRIFLVRGQKVMLDSDLAELYGVTTSALN' A
#
# COMPACT_ATOMS: atom_id res chain seq x y z
N MET A 1 0.84 -15.17 20.31
CA MET A 1 1.60 -15.50 19.09
C MET A 1 1.22 -14.45 18.05
N ALA A 2 2.15 -13.57 17.67
CA ALA A 2 1.88 -12.56 16.66
C ALA A 2 1.88 -13.25 15.29
N GLU A 3 0.72 -13.33 14.66
CA GLU A 3 0.55 -13.93 13.35
C GLU A 3 1.26 -13.04 12.32
N SER A 4 2.34 -13.55 11.72
CA SER A 4 3.05 -12.85 10.65
C SER A 4 2.22 -12.93 9.38
N LEU A 5 1.69 -11.80 8.92
CA LEU A 5 1.04 -11.69 7.62
C LEU A 5 2.00 -12.24 6.53
N PRO A 6 1.49 -13.03 5.57
CA PRO A 6 2.31 -13.55 4.49
C PRO A 6 2.99 -12.40 3.73
N PRO A 7 4.24 -12.60 3.27
CA PRO A 7 4.96 -11.56 2.55
C PRO A 7 4.19 -11.18 1.28
N ILE A 8 3.92 -9.88 1.12
CA ILE A 8 3.21 -9.37 -0.05
C ILE A 8 4.14 -9.44 -1.27
N PRO A 9 3.66 -9.90 -2.44
CA PRO A 9 4.44 -9.91 -3.67
C PRO A 9 4.94 -8.51 -4.05
N VAL A 10 6.21 -8.41 -4.44
CA VAL A 10 6.83 -7.14 -4.86
C VAL A 10 6.13 -6.53 -6.08
N GLU A 11 5.60 -7.37 -6.96
CA GLU A 11 4.82 -7.00 -8.15
C GLU A 11 3.50 -6.28 -7.79
N SER A 12 2.84 -6.69 -6.70
CA SER A 12 1.65 -6.01 -6.18
C SER A 12 1.99 -4.61 -5.63
N ILE A 13 3.15 -4.46 -5.01
CA ILE A 13 3.64 -3.16 -4.50
C ILE A 13 4.03 -2.25 -5.68
N ALA A 14 4.80 -2.79 -6.63
CA ALA A 14 5.29 -2.05 -7.79
C ALA A 14 4.15 -1.52 -8.69
N SER A 15 3.05 -2.28 -8.82
CA SER A 15 1.88 -1.88 -9.62
C SER A 15 1.11 -0.69 -9.02
N ARG A 16 1.32 -0.38 -7.74
CA ARG A 16 0.66 0.71 -7.00
C ARG A 16 1.57 1.94 -6.83
N ILE A 17 2.76 1.93 -7.43
CA ILE A 17 3.71 3.06 -7.39
C ILE A 17 3.50 3.94 -8.62
N PHE A 18 3.13 5.20 -8.38
CA PHE A 18 2.96 6.24 -9.38
C PHE A 18 4.20 7.13 -9.47
N LEU A 19 4.49 7.66 -10.66
CA LEU A 19 5.54 8.65 -10.86
C LEU A 19 4.91 10.05 -10.96
N VAL A 20 5.01 10.84 -9.88
CA VAL A 20 4.46 12.20 -9.82
C VAL A 20 5.61 13.18 -9.67
N ARG A 21 5.78 14.08 -10.66
CA ARG A 21 6.88 15.08 -10.67
C ARG A 21 8.28 14.45 -10.49
N GLY A 22 8.48 13.26 -11.05
CA GLY A 22 9.74 12.51 -10.95
C GLY A 22 9.94 11.75 -9.63
N GLN A 23 8.93 11.72 -8.76
CA GLN A 23 8.98 11.01 -7.47
C GLN A 23 8.06 9.79 -7.50
N LYS A 24 8.50 8.71 -6.87
CA LYS A 24 7.70 7.50 -6.66
C LYS A 24 6.76 7.74 -5.48
N VAL A 25 5.46 7.66 -5.73
CA VAL A 25 4.37 7.93 -4.78
C VAL A 25 3.44 6.73 -4.75
N MET A 26 2.94 6.36 -3.58
CA MET A 26 1.87 5.38 -3.40
C MET A 26 0.71 6.09 -2.69
N LEU A 27 -0.53 5.81 -3.09
CA LEU A 27 -1.70 6.36 -2.44
C LEU A 27 -1.93 5.69 -1.08
N ASP A 28 -2.47 6.44 -0.12
CA ASP A 28 -2.81 5.88 1.20
C ASP A 28 -3.87 4.77 1.10
N SER A 29 -4.76 4.84 0.12
CA SER A 29 -5.77 3.81 -0.16
C SER A 29 -5.13 2.48 -0.60
N ASP A 30 -4.09 2.56 -1.44
CA ASP A 30 -3.30 1.41 -1.86
C ASP A 30 -2.55 0.77 -0.69
N LEU A 31 -2.00 1.62 0.18
CA LEU A 31 -1.33 1.18 1.40
C LEU A 31 -2.31 0.46 2.33
N ALA A 32 -3.51 1.00 2.50
CA ALA A 32 -4.51 0.43 3.37
C ALA A 32 -5.01 -0.94 2.86
N GLU A 33 -5.24 -1.07 1.56
CA GLU A 33 -5.58 -2.34 0.94
C GLU A 33 -4.45 -3.38 1.11
N LEU A 34 -3.19 -2.97 0.94
CA LEU A 34 -2.01 -3.83 1.16
C LEU A 34 -1.94 -4.34 2.59
N TYR A 35 -2.20 -3.48 3.59
CA TYR A 35 -2.14 -3.87 5.00
C TYR A 35 -3.48 -4.43 5.53
N GLY A 36 -4.51 -4.55 4.69
CA GLY A 36 -5.85 -4.99 5.10
C GLY A 36 -6.51 -4.07 6.13
N VAL A 37 -6.06 -2.81 6.22
CA VAL A 37 -6.64 -1.80 7.10
C VAL A 37 -7.64 -0.96 6.32
N THR A 38 -8.70 -0.48 6.96
CA THR A 38 -9.58 0.50 6.34
C THR A 38 -8.91 1.87 6.37
N THR A 39 -8.78 2.55 5.23
CA THR A 39 -8.56 4.01 5.24
C THR A 39 -9.78 4.64 5.88
N SER A 40 -9.70 5.02 7.15
CA SER A 40 -10.73 5.88 7.72
C SER A 40 -10.59 7.23 7.03
N ALA A 41 -11.60 7.63 6.27
CA ALA A 41 -11.62 8.87 5.52
C ALA A 41 -11.21 10.04 6.42
N LEU A 42 -10.03 10.62 6.17
CA LEU A 42 -9.60 11.84 6.83
C LEU A 42 -10.37 12.99 6.14
N ASN A 43 -11.57 13.28 6.63
CA ASN A 43 -12.26 14.54 6.34
C ASN A 43 -11.76 15.61 7.31
#